data_AF-A0A2V9KVY5-F1
#
_entry.id   AF-A0A2V9KVY5-F1
#
_cell.length_a   1.000
_cell.length_b   1.000
_cell.length_c   1.000
_cell.angle_alpha   90.00
_cell.angle_beta   90.00
_cell.angle_gamma   90.00
#
_symmetry.space_group_name_H-M   'P 1'
#
loop_
_entity.id
_entity.type
_entity.pdbx_description
1 polymer ?
#
loop_
_entity_poly.entity_id
_entity_poly.type
_entity_poly.pdbx_seq_one_letter_code
_entity_poly.pdbx_strand_id
1 'polypeptide(L)'
;MAVRIEKGGWILIFLVGLGLVGYSLDKYGVVNLRKLAGGGSGAGRTGEKIDTSKPLVLPASSVSETRDVRVRVNIWVGCVGGLVANGGLDTQPGSIYDGKGLKVSFKIIDDWTEGAAALATNNVDVMLTTADVWAKDYAQFQEKGFGSHAFYMVDWSRGADGLIGRQGINSIEDLAGKTVAFAPYTPSHFL
;
A
#
# COMPACT_ATOMS: atom_id res chain seq x y z
N MET A 1 -0.73 -31.01 -43.72
CA MET A 1 -1.23 -29.85 -44.49
C MET A 1 -0.36 -28.65 -44.16
N ALA A 2 0.32 -28.05 -45.14
CA ALA A 2 1.17 -26.88 -44.91
C ALA A 2 0.32 -25.61 -44.92
N VAL A 3 0.35 -24.84 -43.84
CA VAL A 3 -0.34 -23.55 -43.73
C VAL A 3 0.33 -22.56 -44.68
N ARG A 4 -0.39 -22.08 -45.70
CA ARG A 4 0.08 -21.04 -46.60
C ARG A 4 -0.32 -19.68 -46.03
N ILE A 5 0.67 -18.90 -45.61
CA ILE A 5 0.45 -17.53 -45.13
C ILE A 5 0.21 -16.64 -46.36
N GLU A 6 -0.99 -16.04 -46.43
CA GLU A 6 -1.34 -15.09 -47.48
C GLU A 6 -0.52 -13.81 -47.37
N LYS A 7 -0.40 -13.05 -48.48
CA LYS A 7 0.45 -11.84 -48.55
C LYS A 7 0.15 -10.83 -47.43
N GLY A 8 -1.10 -10.71 -46.99
CA GLY A 8 -1.50 -9.86 -45.86
C GLY A 8 -1.06 -10.39 -44.48
N GLY A 9 -0.98 -11.70 -44.31
CA GLY A 9 -0.53 -12.33 -43.07
C GLY A 9 0.94 -12.04 -42.77
N TRP A 10 1.78 -11.94 -43.81
CA TRP A 10 3.18 -11.55 -43.66
C TRP A 10 3.35 -10.12 -43.15
N ILE A 11 2.51 -9.19 -43.62
CA ILE A 11 2.53 -7.79 -43.16
C ILE A 11 2.12 -7.72 -41.69
N LEU A 12 1.08 -8.45 -41.29
CA LEU A 12 0.62 -8.49 -39.90
C LEU A 12 1.69 -9.06 -38.97
N ILE A 13 2.33 -10.17 -39.34
CA ILE A 13 3.40 -10.79 -38.54
C ILE A 13 4.58 -9.82 -38.39
N PHE A 14 4.94 -9.11 -39.46
CA PHE A 14 6.02 -8.14 -39.42
C PHE A 14 5.70 -6.95 -38.51
N LEU A 15 4.46 -6.43 -38.56
CA LEU A 15 4.02 -5.34 -37.68
C LEU A 15 3.99 -5.75 -36.20
N VAL A 16 3.55 -6.98 -35.90
CA VAL A 16 3.59 -7.54 -34.55
C VAL A 16 5.03 -7.68 -34.07
N GLY A 17 5.94 -8.18 -34.92
CA GLY A 17 7.36 -8.27 -34.62
C GLY A 17 7.99 -6.90 -34.31
N LEU A 18 7.72 -5.90 -35.15
CA LEU A 18 8.17 -4.52 -34.93
C LEU A 18 7.63 -3.93 -33.63
N GLY A 19 6.36 -4.20 -33.29
CA GLY A 19 5.76 -3.75 -32.04
C GLY A 19 6.43 -4.35 -30.81
N LEU A 20 6.72 -5.66 -30.84
CA LEU A 20 7.39 -6.35 -29.74
C LEU A 20 8.84 -5.90 -29.54
N VAL A 21 9.57 -5.66 -30.64
CA VAL A 21 10.94 -5.11 -30.60
C VAL A 21 10.92 -3.68 -30.05
N GLY A 22 10.00 -2.83 -30.54
CA GLY A 22 9.84 -1.46 -30.04
C GLY A 22 9.52 -1.42 -28.54
N TYR A 23 8.57 -2.25 -28.08
CA TYR A 23 8.22 -2.36 -26.66
C TYR A 23 9.41 -2.83 -25.81
N SER A 24 10.19 -3.79 -26.30
CA SER A 24 11.36 -4.30 -25.58
C SER A 24 12.44 -3.21 -25.44
N LEU A 25 12.72 -2.47 -26.52
CA LEU A 25 13.70 -1.38 -26.49
C LEU A 25 13.26 -0.22 -25.57
N ASP A 26 11.96 0.07 -25.48
CA ASP A 26 11.41 1.06 -24.52
C ASP A 26 11.51 0.57 -23.07
N LYS A 27 11.12 -0.69 -22.82
CA LYS A 27 11.17 -1.31 -21.49
C LYS A 27 12.59 -1.39 -20.92
N TYR A 28 13.60 -1.63 -21.76
CA TYR A 28 15.00 -1.71 -21.34
C TYR A 28 15.77 -0.38 -21.51
N GLY A 29 15.06 0.73 -21.78
CA GLY A 29 15.63 2.09 -21.76
C GLY A 29 16.55 2.45 -22.91
N VAL A 30 16.55 1.66 -24.00
CA VAL A 30 17.37 1.91 -25.20
C VAL A 30 16.74 2.97 -26.10
N VAL A 31 15.40 3.03 -26.14
CA VAL A 31 14.62 4.04 -26.88
C VAL A 31 13.52 4.56 -25.95
N ASN A 32 13.05 5.79 -26.14
CA ASN A 32 11.97 6.35 -25.31
C ASN A 32 10.78 6.71 -26.21
N LEU A 33 9.92 5.72 -26.48
CA LEU A 33 8.81 5.83 -27.43
C LEU A 33 7.78 6.88 -27.00
N ARG A 34 7.65 7.14 -25.70
CA ARG A 34 6.77 8.18 -25.13
C ARG A 34 7.19 9.60 -25.52
N LYS A 35 8.50 9.85 -25.67
CA LYS A 35 9.03 11.16 -26.10
C LYS A 35 8.82 11.39 -27.60
N LEU A 36 8.80 10.32 -28.39
CA LEU A 36 8.61 10.37 -29.84
C LEU A 36 7.13 10.54 -30.23
N ALA A 37 6.20 10.05 -29.41
CA ALA A 37 4.76 10.12 -29.65
C ALA A 37 4.07 11.42 -29.19
N GLY A 38 4.84 12.47 -28.85
CA GLY A 38 4.28 13.82 -28.64
C GLY A 38 3.37 13.99 -27.40
N GLY A 39 3.49 13.12 -26.39
CA GLY A 39 2.78 13.27 -25.12
C GLY A 39 3.50 14.25 -24.20
N GLY A 40 2.93 15.45 -24.03
CA GLY A 40 3.44 16.50 -23.15
C GLY A 40 3.83 15.98 -21.76
N SER A 41 5.09 16.23 -21.40
CA SER A 41 5.69 15.94 -20.10
C SER A 41 5.02 16.77 -18.99
N GLY A 42 4.19 16.12 -18.18
CA GLY A 42 3.94 16.55 -16.81
C GLY A 42 5.26 16.52 -16.04
N ALA A 43 5.64 17.67 -15.52
CA ALA A 43 6.96 17.95 -14.97
C ALA A 43 7.41 16.90 -13.94
N GLY A 44 8.61 16.37 -14.16
CA GLY A 44 9.38 15.76 -13.09
C GLY A 44 9.69 16.81 -12.05
N ARG A 45 9.28 16.56 -10.81
CA ARG A 45 9.73 17.34 -9.65
C ARG A 45 11.09 16.77 -9.25
N THR A 46 12.13 17.34 -9.83
CA THR A 46 13.52 17.17 -9.38
C THR A 46 13.62 17.54 -7.91
N GLY A 47 14.39 16.74 -7.17
CA GLY A 47 14.51 16.77 -5.70
C GLY A 47 14.67 18.16 -5.10
N GLU A 48 13.57 18.67 -4.56
CA GLU A 48 13.58 19.79 -3.64
C GLU A 48 14.14 19.25 -2.31
N LYS A 49 15.22 19.87 -1.78
CA LYS A 49 15.73 19.51 -0.46
C LYS A 49 14.62 19.74 0.56
N ILE A 50 14.11 18.64 1.12
CA ILE A 50 13.07 18.67 2.16
C ILE A 50 13.68 19.33 3.40
N ASP A 51 13.17 20.51 3.76
CA ASP A 51 13.50 21.19 5.01
C ASP A 51 12.87 20.42 6.17
N THR A 52 13.67 19.60 6.86
CA THR A 52 13.23 18.75 7.98
C THR A 52 12.83 19.53 9.23
N SER A 53 13.05 20.86 9.25
CA SER A 53 12.64 21.73 10.36
C SER A 53 11.20 22.19 10.27
N LYS A 54 10.49 21.89 9.16
CA LYS A 54 9.10 22.32 8.93
C LYS A 54 8.21 21.13 8.58
N PRO A 55 6.93 21.14 9.00
CA PRO A 55 5.97 20.12 8.57
C PRO A 55 5.88 20.07 7.05
N LEU A 56 5.81 18.86 6.49
CA LEU A 56 5.55 18.68 5.07
C LEU A 56 4.20 19.34 4.73
N VAL A 57 4.23 20.38 3.91
CA VAL A 57 3.02 20.99 3.38
C VAL A 57 2.49 20.05 2.30
N LEU A 58 1.49 19.24 2.67
CA LEU A 58 0.75 18.46 1.68
C LEU A 58 0.04 19.42 0.73
N PRO A 59 0.11 19.21 -0.59
CA PRO A 59 -0.64 20.05 -1.52
C PRO A 59 -2.12 19.97 -1.14
N ALA A 60 -2.75 21.13 -0.94
CA ALA A 60 -4.17 21.22 -0.68
C ALA A 60 -4.91 20.50 -1.81
N SER A 61 -5.56 19.39 -1.47
CA SER A 61 -6.45 18.69 -2.37
C SER A 61 -7.53 19.66 -2.83
N SER A 62 -7.84 19.72 -4.13
CA SER A 62 -8.96 20.51 -4.67
C SER A 62 -10.34 19.93 -4.29
N VAL A 63 -10.36 18.93 -3.42
CA VAL A 63 -11.57 18.24 -2.95
C VAL A 63 -12.11 18.98 -1.73
N SER A 64 -13.43 19.20 -1.72
CA SER A 64 -14.14 19.75 -0.56
C SER A 64 -13.78 18.97 0.70
N GLU A 65 -13.44 19.70 1.77
CA GLU A 65 -13.35 19.14 3.12
C GLU A 65 -14.61 18.34 3.43
N THR A 66 -14.44 17.12 3.92
CA THR A 66 -15.52 16.20 4.31
C THR A 66 -15.32 15.73 5.74
N ARG A 67 -16.42 15.44 6.44
CA ARG A 67 -16.38 14.82 7.76
C ARG A 67 -16.49 13.30 7.69
N ASP A 68 -16.53 12.75 6.48
CA ASP A 68 -16.64 11.33 6.21
C ASP A 68 -15.23 10.74 6.04
N VAL A 69 -14.87 9.75 6.86
CA VAL A 69 -13.54 9.13 6.85
C VAL A 69 -13.68 7.61 6.89
N ARG A 70 -13.04 6.92 5.94
CA ARG A 70 -12.96 5.47 5.89
C ARG A 70 -11.59 5.04 6.40
N VAL A 71 -11.59 4.24 7.46
CA VAL A 71 -10.36 3.83 8.14
C VAL A 71 -10.19 2.33 7.98
N ARG A 72 -9.11 1.89 7.32
CA ARG A 72 -8.72 0.48 7.36
C ARG A 72 -8.14 0.14 8.72
N VAL A 73 -8.66 -0.92 9.30
CA VAL A 73 -8.14 -1.57 10.52
C VAL A 73 -7.87 -3.04 10.23
N ASN A 74 -6.85 -3.60 10.89
CA ASN A 74 -6.66 -5.04 10.99
C ASN A 74 -7.38 -5.59 12.23
N ILE A 75 -7.31 -6.89 12.47
CA ILE A 75 -7.98 -7.52 13.63
C ILE A 75 -7.24 -7.31 14.96
N TRP A 76 -6.20 -6.50 14.99
CA TRP A 76 -5.45 -6.25 16.21
C TRP A 76 -6.31 -5.55 17.28
N VAL A 77 -6.21 -6.04 18.51
CA VAL A 77 -7.13 -5.66 19.60
C VAL A 77 -7.07 -4.18 19.97
N GLY A 78 -5.95 -3.48 19.74
CA GLY A 78 -5.88 -2.05 20.05
C GLY A 78 -6.74 -1.18 19.14
N CYS A 79 -7.26 -1.71 18.03
CA CYS A 79 -8.29 -1.04 17.22
C CYS A 79 -9.61 -0.84 17.99
N VAL A 80 -9.88 -1.63 19.04
CA VAL A 80 -11.16 -1.64 19.78
C VAL A 80 -11.51 -0.27 20.34
N GLY A 81 -10.54 0.52 20.81
CA GLY A 81 -10.79 1.85 21.35
C GLY A 81 -11.51 2.78 20.36
N GLY A 82 -11.09 2.74 19.09
CA GLY A 82 -11.73 3.50 18.01
C GLY A 82 -13.15 3.02 17.70
N LEU A 83 -13.36 1.70 17.67
CA LEU A 83 -14.68 1.10 17.42
C LEU A 83 -15.67 1.46 18.54
N VAL A 84 -15.26 1.36 19.80
CA VAL A 84 -16.09 1.72 20.96
C VAL A 84 -16.43 3.22 20.93
N ALA A 85 -15.45 4.08 20.65
CA ALA A 85 -15.67 5.52 20.53
C ALA A 85 -16.63 5.88 19.39
N ASN A 86 -16.68 5.08 18.33
CA ASN A 86 -17.57 5.25 17.17
C ASN A 86 -18.95 4.60 17.34
N GLY A 87 -19.13 3.76 18.37
CA GLY A 87 -20.33 2.94 18.57
C GLY A 87 -20.40 1.69 17.67
N GLY A 88 -19.31 1.34 16.98
CA GLY A 88 -19.24 0.21 16.06
C GLY A 88 -18.35 0.48 14.85
N LEU A 89 -18.57 -0.29 13.77
CA LEU A 89 -17.86 -0.11 12.51
C LEU A 89 -18.24 1.20 11.81
N ASP A 90 -19.52 1.54 11.82
CA ASP A 90 -20.02 2.81 11.32
C ASP A 90 -20.49 3.68 12.48
N THR A 91 -20.32 5.01 12.35
CA THR A 91 -20.69 5.96 13.40
C THR A 91 -22.15 5.82 13.81
N GLN A 92 -22.37 5.56 15.09
CA GLN A 92 -23.70 5.50 15.68
C GLN A 92 -24.09 6.84 16.32
N PRO A 93 -25.38 7.21 16.29
CA PRO A 93 -25.89 8.37 17.01
C PRO A 93 -25.52 8.32 18.49
N GLY A 94 -25.04 9.44 19.04
CA GLY A 94 -24.63 9.56 20.45
C GLY A 94 -23.25 8.98 20.76
N SER A 95 -22.51 8.46 19.77
CA SER A 95 -21.11 8.06 19.94
C SER A 95 -20.18 9.28 20.13
N ILE A 96 -18.94 9.04 20.56
CA ILE A 96 -17.94 10.11 20.71
C ILE A 96 -17.65 10.77 19.35
N TYR A 97 -17.63 10.00 18.27
CA TYR A 97 -17.38 10.51 16.92
C TYR A 97 -18.58 11.30 16.38
N ASP A 98 -19.81 10.83 16.60
CA ASP A 98 -21.03 11.57 16.28
C ASP A 98 -21.09 12.91 17.03
N GLY A 99 -20.75 12.92 18.32
CA GLY A 99 -20.65 14.15 19.13
C GLY A 99 -19.58 15.14 18.63
N LYS A 100 -18.63 14.69 17.82
CA LYS A 100 -17.64 15.52 17.12
C LYS A 100 -18.03 15.85 15.67
N GLY A 101 -19.19 15.39 15.22
CA GLY A 101 -19.71 15.55 13.87
C GLY A 101 -18.99 14.70 12.82
N LEU A 102 -18.15 13.74 13.23
CA LEU A 102 -17.39 12.87 12.33
C LEU A 102 -18.25 11.67 11.91
N LYS A 103 -18.14 11.27 10.64
CA LYS A 103 -18.71 10.02 10.12
C LYS A 103 -17.59 9.07 9.73
N VAL A 104 -17.23 8.21 10.66
CA VAL A 104 -16.15 7.23 10.49
C VAL A 104 -16.72 5.86 10.14
N SER A 105 -16.20 5.28 9.07
CA SER A 105 -16.46 3.89 8.69
C SER A 105 -15.18 3.07 8.77
N PHE A 106 -15.10 2.18 9.75
CA PHE A 106 -14.01 1.23 9.88
C PHE A 106 -14.20 0.07 8.91
N LYS A 107 -13.18 -0.19 8.08
CA LYS A 107 -13.11 -1.34 7.18
C LYS A 107 -12.11 -2.34 7.73
N ILE A 108 -12.60 -3.48 8.21
CA ILE A 108 -11.74 -4.59 8.61
C ILE A 108 -11.18 -5.22 7.33
N ILE A 109 -9.87 -5.07 7.14
CA ILE A 109 -9.13 -5.68 6.04
C ILE A 109 -7.87 -6.25 6.68
N ASP A 110 -7.84 -7.54 6.95
CA ASP A 110 -6.75 -8.11 7.76
C ASP A 110 -5.47 -8.33 6.95
N ASP A 111 -5.62 -8.72 5.68
CA ASP A 111 -4.48 -8.90 4.79
C ASP A 111 -3.74 -7.57 4.51
N TRP A 112 -2.41 -7.63 4.62
CA TRP A 112 -1.55 -6.47 4.45
C TRP A 112 -1.55 -5.94 3.02
N THR A 113 -1.52 -6.83 2.03
CA THR A 113 -1.49 -6.47 0.61
C THR A 113 -2.81 -5.83 0.20
N GLU A 114 -3.93 -6.39 0.65
CA GLU A 114 -5.26 -5.82 0.43
C GLU A 114 -5.41 -4.47 1.12
N GLY A 115 -4.90 -4.32 2.35
CA GLY A 115 -4.91 -3.05 3.09
C GLY A 115 -4.17 -1.93 2.35
N ALA A 116 -2.95 -2.22 1.88
CA ALA A 116 -2.17 -1.28 1.08
C ALA A 116 -2.85 -0.98 -0.27
N ALA A 117 -3.39 -1.99 -0.95
CA ALA A 117 -4.12 -1.79 -2.19
C ALA A 117 -5.34 -0.87 -1.98
N ALA A 118 -6.13 -1.10 -0.92
CA ALA A 118 -7.30 -0.29 -0.59
C ALA A 118 -6.95 1.18 -0.35
N LEU A 119 -5.82 1.46 0.32
CA LEU A 119 -5.34 2.84 0.49
C LEU A 119 -4.94 3.45 -0.86
N ALA A 120 -4.14 2.74 -1.65
CA ALA A 120 -3.65 3.23 -2.94
C ALA A 120 -4.75 3.44 -3.99
N THR A 121 -5.88 2.74 -3.88
CA THR A 121 -7.03 2.86 -4.80
C THR A 121 -8.17 3.72 -4.25
N ASN A 122 -7.94 4.47 -3.17
CA ASN A 122 -8.95 5.35 -2.55
C ASN A 122 -10.21 4.59 -2.07
N ASN A 123 -10.09 3.32 -1.71
CA ASN A 123 -11.15 2.55 -1.05
C ASN A 123 -11.23 2.88 0.46
N VAL A 124 -10.11 3.33 1.03
CA VAL A 124 -10.01 3.89 2.38
C VAL A 124 -9.17 5.17 2.35
N ASP A 125 -9.39 6.03 3.33
CA ASP A 125 -8.71 7.33 3.44
C ASP A 125 -7.52 7.25 4.40
N VAL A 126 -7.63 6.41 5.43
CA VAL A 126 -6.59 6.18 6.45
C VAL A 126 -6.40 4.68 6.62
N MET A 127 -5.16 4.27 6.87
CA MET A 127 -4.81 2.89 7.19
C MET A 127 -4.04 2.83 8.50
N LEU A 128 -4.52 2.05 9.46
CA LEU A 128 -3.71 1.61 10.58
C LEU A 128 -2.73 0.52 10.08
N THR A 129 -1.44 0.72 10.34
CA THR A 129 -0.36 -0.21 10.00
C THR A 129 0.84 -0.01 10.92
N THR A 130 1.79 -0.94 10.92
CA THR A 130 3.05 -0.80 11.66
C THR A 130 4.13 -0.16 10.79
N ALA A 131 5.18 0.40 11.40
CA ALA A 131 6.22 1.14 10.68
C ALA A 131 7.02 0.27 9.69
N ASP A 132 7.24 -1.00 10.04
CA ASP A 132 7.93 -2.00 9.21
C ASP A 132 7.09 -2.41 8.00
N VAL A 133 5.78 -2.71 8.19
CA VAL A 133 4.86 -3.00 7.09
C VAL A 133 4.70 -1.78 6.19
N TRP A 134 4.61 -0.59 6.77
CA TRP A 134 4.58 0.66 6.00
C TRP A 134 5.81 0.80 5.10
N ALA A 135 7.00 0.55 5.63
CA ALA A 135 8.24 0.60 4.85
C ALA A 135 8.23 -0.42 3.69
N LYS A 136 7.72 -1.63 3.95
CA LYS A 136 7.53 -2.68 2.93
C LYS A 136 6.55 -2.23 1.83
N ASP A 137 5.41 -1.67 2.19
CA ASP A 137 4.37 -1.25 1.24
C ASP A 137 4.70 0.06 0.50
N TYR A 138 5.64 0.85 1.02
CA TYR A 138 6.02 2.14 0.43
C TYR A 138 6.50 2.03 -1.02
N ALA A 139 7.24 0.96 -1.35
CA ALA A 139 7.66 0.71 -2.73
C ALA A 139 6.46 0.57 -3.68
N GLN A 140 5.43 -0.17 -3.27
CA GLN A 140 4.19 -0.31 -4.03
C GLN A 140 3.44 1.03 -4.19
N PHE A 141 3.43 1.87 -3.15
CA PHE A 141 2.82 3.20 -3.25
C PHE A 141 3.55 4.08 -4.27
N GLN A 142 4.88 4.06 -4.26
CA GLN A 142 5.69 4.79 -5.25
C GLN A 142 5.46 4.28 -6.68
N GLU A 143 5.44 2.96 -6.90
CA GLU A 143 5.16 2.37 -8.21
C GLU A 143 3.78 2.76 -8.75
N LYS A 144 2.79 2.87 -7.86
CA LYS A 144 1.42 3.30 -8.19
C LYS A 144 1.27 4.83 -8.30
N GLY A 145 2.34 5.60 -8.05
CA GLY A 145 2.28 7.06 -8.01
C GLY A 145 1.39 7.61 -6.89
N PHE A 146 1.16 6.82 -5.83
CA PHE A 146 0.32 7.19 -4.70
C PHE A 146 1.17 7.88 -3.62
N GLY A 147 0.89 9.16 -3.37
CA GLY A 147 1.57 9.99 -2.37
C GLY A 147 1.12 9.66 -0.95
N SER A 148 1.65 8.57 -0.40
CA SER A 148 1.27 8.03 0.90
C SER A 148 2.07 8.67 2.04
N HIS A 149 1.44 9.04 3.16
CA HIS A 149 2.12 9.70 4.30
C HIS A 149 1.77 9.04 5.64
N ALA A 150 2.79 8.82 6.48
CA ALA A 150 2.59 8.52 7.90
C ALA A 150 2.49 9.83 8.68
N PHE A 151 1.39 10.03 9.41
CA PHE A 151 1.09 11.31 10.06
C PHE A 151 0.72 11.19 11.54
N TYR A 152 0.47 9.99 12.06
CA TYR A 152 0.06 9.79 13.44
C TYR A 152 0.50 8.43 13.98
N MET A 153 1.10 8.42 15.17
CA MET A 153 1.46 7.21 15.90
C MET A 153 0.43 6.99 17.01
N VAL A 154 -0.30 5.88 16.93
CA VAL A 154 -1.42 5.55 17.85
C VAL A 154 -0.98 4.73 19.05
N ASP A 155 0.06 3.91 18.89
CA ASP A 155 0.60 3.06 19.94
C ASP A 155 2.11 2.84 19.75
N TRP A 156 2.71 2.26 20.78
CA TRP A 156 4.05 1.69 20.73
C TRP A 156 4.02 0.32 21.40
N SER A 157 4.00 -0.74 20.59
CA SER A 157 4.01 -2.12 21.08
C SER A 157 5.34 -2.46 21.78
N ARG A 158 5.27 -2.93 23.04
CA ARG A 158 6.40 -3.52 23.78
C ARG A 158 6.04 -4.94 24.22
N GLY A 159 6.20 -5.91 23.33
CA GLY A 159 5.95 -7.33 23.62
C GLY A 159 4.52 -7.80 23.32
N ALA A 160 3.82 -7.18 22.37
CA ALA A 160 2.55 -7.73 21.88
C ALA A 160 2.74 -8.96 20.98
N ASP A 161 3.91 -9.09 20.36
CA ASP A 161 4.26 -10.23 19.52
C ASP A 161 4.81 -11.38 20.37
N GLY A 162 4.47 -12.61 19.99
CA GLY A 162 4.86 -13.81 20.71
C GLY A 162 5.15 -14.98 19.78
N LEU A 163 5.94 -15.94 20.27
CA LEU A 163 6.27 -17.18 19.58
C LEU A 163 5.39 -18.31 20.12
N ILE A 164 4.80 -19.10 19.23
CA ILE A 164 4.07 -20.32 19.58
C ILE A 164 4.93 -21.51 19.20
N GLY A 165 5.40 -22.25 20.20
CA GLY A 165 6.16 -23.48 20.02
C GLY A 165 5.26 -24.71 19.86
N ARG A 166 5.74 -25.71 19.11
CA ARG A 166 5.16 -27.06 19.15
C ARG A 166 5.39 -27.71 20.52
N GLN A 167 4.64 -28.77 20.83
CA GLN A 167 4.88 -29.55 22.04
C GLN A 167 6.35 -29.97 22.16
N GLY A 168 6.94 -29.75 23.34
CA GLY A 168 8.35 -30.00 23.61
C GLY A 168 9.30 -28.82 23.34
N ILE A 169 8.79 -27.68 22.87
CA ILE A 169 9.50 -26.39 22.91
C ILE A 169 8.96 -25.63 24.12
N ASN A 170 9.74 -25.57 25.20
CA ASN A 170 9.31 -24.98 26.47
C ASN A 170 10.09 -23.70 26.82
N SER A 171 11.20 -23.43 26.13
CA SER A 171 11.97 -22.20 26.27
C SER A 171 12.48 -21.68 24.92
N ILE A 172 13.05 -20.47 24.91
CA ILE A 172 13.63 -19.87 23.69
C ILE A 172 14.86 -20.68 23.24
N GLU A 173 15.62 -21.23 24.19
CA GLU A 173 16.82 -22.05 23.92
C GLU A 173 16.46 -23.32 23.12
N ASP A 174 15.27 -23.88 23.32
CA ASP A 174 14.77 -25.05 22.59
C ASP A 174 14.58 -24.78 21.09
N LEU A 175 14.54 -23.50 20.67
CA LEU A 175 14.46 -23.09 19.26
C LEU A 175 15.78 -23.29 18.51
N ALA A 176 16.90 -23.52 19.21
CA ALA A 176 18.19 -23.73 18.57
C ALA A 176 18.14 -24.89 17.57
N GLY A 177 18.51 -24.62 16.32
CA GLY A 177 18.48 -25.59 15.22
C GLY A 177 17.07 -26.00 14.77
N LYS A 178 16.02 -25.29 15.17
CA LYS A 178 14.65 -25.48 14.67
C LYS A 178 14.33 -24.49 13.55
N THR A 179 13.33 -24.84 12.76
CA THR A 179 12.74 -23.94 11.78
C THR A 179 11.69 -23.07 12.46
N VAL A 180 11.79 -21.76 12.27
CA VAL A 180 10.80 -20.77 12.73
C VAL A 180 10.07 -20.22 11.51
N ALA A 181 8.74 -20.29 11.52
CA ALA A 181 7.90 -19.69 10.50
C ALA A 181 7.49 -18.28 10.94
N PHE A 182 7.59 -17.31 10.03
CA PHE A 182 7.19 -15.93 10.25
C PHE A 182 6.74 -15.32 8.92
N ALA A 183 5.97 -14.22 8.98
CA ALA A 183 5.60 -13.44 7.81
C ALA A 183 6.74 -12.45 7.47
N PRO A 184 7.38 -12.54 6.30
CA PRO A 184 8.48 -11.65 5.94
C PRO A 184 8.05 -10.19 5.87
N TYR A 185 8.90 -9.30 6.38
CA TYR A 185 8.71 -7.84 6.37
C TYR A 185 7.45 -7.37 7.11
N THR A 186 7.11 -8.08 8.18
CA THR A 186 6.06 -7.74 9.15
C THR A 186 6.68 -7.74 10.56
N PRO A 187 5.96 -7.36 11.63
CA PRO A 187 6.54 -7.31 12.97
C PRO A 187 7.15 -8.66 13.38
N SER A 188 6.53 -9.77 12.96
CA SER A 188 7.01 -11.13 13.21
C SER A 188 8.39 -11.45 12.61
N HIS A 189 8.85 -10.71 11.60
CA HIS A 189 10.19 -10.90 11.00
C HIS A 189 11.29 -10.27 11.85
N PHE A 190 10.96 -9.28 12.69
CA PHE A 190 11.92 -8.48 13.45
C PHE A 190 11.86 -8.74 14.96
N LEU A 191 11.16 -9.82 15.36
CA LEU A 191 11.08 -10.33 16.73
C LEU A 191 12.43 -10.75 17.30
#